data_AF-A0A3Q9IR71-F1
#
_entry.id   AF-A0A3Q9IR71-F1
#
_cell.length_a   1.000
_cell.length_b   1.000
_cell.length_c   1.000
_cell.angle_alpha   90.00
_cell.angle_beta   90.00
_cell.angle_gamma   90.00
#
_symmetry.space_group_name_H-M   'P 1'
#
loop_
_entity.id
_entity.type
_entity.pdbx_description
1 polymer ?
#
loop_
_entity_poly.entity_id
_entity_poly.type
_entity_poly.pdbx_seq_one_letter_code
_entity_poly.pdbx_strand_id
1 'polypeptide(L)'
;MEFTHEQISEIISEITNGESGFHGLVKRGLESLMLTERSLHNETLSDVSNGFRGRRVCHGGKVFELRVPRSRNSNFYPMLLGVLKD
;
A
#
# COMPACT_ATOMS: atom_id res chain seq x y z
N MET A 1 3.89 21.16 3.56
CA MET A 1 3.76 21.50 2.12
C MET A 1 2.59 20.70 1.60
N GLU A 2 1.62 21.37 0.98
CA GLU A 2 0.60 20.69 0.18
C GLU A 2 1.00 20.78 -1.30
N PHE A 3 0.87 19.68 -2.02
CA PHE A 3 1.14 19.65 -3.46
C PHE A 3 0.00 20.32 -4.21
N THR A 4 0.31 21.05 -5.29
CA THR A 4 -0.73 21.56 -6.18
C THR A 4 -1.33 20.43 -7.02
N HIS A 5 -2.51 20.67 -7.60
CA HIS A 5 -3.17 19.69 -8.44
C HIS A 5 -2.32 19.31 -9.67
N GLU A 6 -1.65 20.29 -10.25
CA GLU A 6 -0.75 20.10 -11.39
C GLU A 6 0.43 19.21 -11.03
N GLN A 7 1.05 19.43 -9.86
CA GLN A 7 2.14 18.61 -9.36
C GLN A 7 1.70 17.16 -9.11
N ILE A 8 0.50 16.97 -8.55
CA ILE A 8 -0.06 15.63 -8.35
C ILE A 8 -0.28 14.93 -9.69
N SER A 9 -0.82 15.65 -10.67
CA SER A 9 -1.07 15.11 -12.03
C SER A 9 0.24 14.72 -12.73
N GLU A 10 1.28 15.55 -12.60
CA GLU A 10 2.61 15.28 -13.15
C GLU A 10 3.22 14.01 -12.54
N ILE A 11 3.20 13.89 -11.20
CA ILE A 11 3.69 12.69 -10.50
C ILE A 11 2.92 11.43 -10.92
N ILE A 12 1.59 11.51 -11.05
CA ILE A 12 0.79 10.37 -11.51
C ILE A 12 1.13 10.02 -12.96
N SER A 13 1.31 11.01 -13.82
CA SER A 13 1.72 10.81 -15.21
C SER A 13 3.08 10.11 -15.28
N GLU A 14 4.06 10.54 -14.48
CA GLU A 14 5.36 9.88 -14.38
C GLU A 14 5.26 8.42 -13.91
N ILE A 15 4.46 8.15 -12.87
CA ILE A 15 4.25 6.78 -12.36
C ILE A 15 3.57 5.89 -13.40
N THR A 16 2.72 6.49 -14.25
CA THR A 16 1.89 5.76 -15.20
C THR A 16 2.51 5.65 -16.61
N ASN A 17 3.67 6.27 -16.86
CA ASN A 17 4.35 6.34 -18.16
C ASN A 17 4.97 5.01 -18.67
N GLY A 18 4.29 3.88 -18.53
CA GLY A 18 4.71 2.59 -19.10
C GLY A 18 3.55 1.59 -19.19
N GLU A 19 3.77 0.45 -19.86
CA GLU A 19 2.71 -0.56 -20.13
C GLU A 19 2.02 -1.10 -18.86
N SER A 20 2.70 -1.05 -17.71
CA SER A 20 2.17 -1.47 -16.41
C SER A 20 1.94 -0.31 -15.44
N GLY A 21 1.85 0.92 -15.94
CA GLY A 21 1.74 2.13 -15.13
C GLY A 21 0.56 2.14 -14.16
N PHE A 22 -0.63 1.79 -14.65
CA PHE A 22 -1.83 1.65 -13.80
C PHE A 22 -1.64 0.59 -12.71
N HIS A 23 -1.03 -0.55 -13.06
CA HIS A 23 -0.74 -1.61 -12.10
C HIS A 23 0.21 -1.12 -10.99
N GLY A 24 1.27 -0.40 -11.38
CA GLY A 24 2.23 0.21 -10.46
C GLY A 24 1.60 1.25 -9.54
N LEU A 25 0.73 2.11 -10.07
CA LEU A 25 -0.01 3.11 -9.30
C LEU A 25 -0.90 2.47 -8.24
N VAL A 26 -1.73 1.50 -8.64
CA VAL A 26 -2.62 0.78 -7.71
C VAL A 26 -1.81 0.06 -6.64
N LYS A 27 -0.73 -0.64 -7.02
CA LYS A 27 0.17 -1.30 -6.07
C LYS A 27 0.72 -0.32 -5.03
N ARG A 28 1.29 0.81 -5.47
CA ARG A 28 1.84 1.83 -4.56
C ARG A 28 0.76 2.43 -3.66
N GLY A 29 -0.43 2.69 -4.20
CA GLY A 29 -1.57 3.17 -3.44
C GLY A 29 -1.97 2.20 -2.32
N LEU A 30 -2.12 0.91 -2.64
CA LEU A 30 -2.45 -0.13 -1.66
C LEU A 30 -1.36 -0.28 -0.59
N GLU A 31 -0.09 -0.30 -0.98
CA GLU A 31 1.03 -0.36 -0.03
C GLU A 31 1.08 0.86 0.90
N SER A 32 0.82 2.06 0.36
CA SER A 32 0.76 3.30 1.14
C SER A 32 -0.39 3.28 2.15
N LEU A 33 -1.59 2.86 1.74
CA LEU A 33 -2.74 2.74 2.63
C LEU A 33 -2.45 1.75 3.77
N MET A 34 -1.88 0.58 3.47
CA MET A 34 -1.50 -0.40 4.51
C MET A 34 -0.40 0.13 5.44
N LEU A 35 0.52 0.96 4.93
CA LEU A 35 1.53 1.62 5.75
C LEU A 35 0.92 2.61 6.73
N THR A 36 -0.07 3.39 6.29
CA THR A 36 -0.82 4.31 7.14
C THR A 36 -1.62 3.55 8.21
N GLU A 37 -2.29 2.45 7.84
CA GLU A 37 -2.95 1.56 8.81
C GLU A 37 -1.98 1.07 9.89
N ARG A 38 -0.75 0.72 9.50
CA ARG A 38 0.29 0.31 10.46
C ARG A 38 0.73 1.46 11.36
N SER A 39 0.87 2.68 10.83
CA SER A 39 1.22 3.84 11.66
C SER A 39 0.19 4.05 12.75
N LEU A 40 -1.09 4.02 12.38
CA LEU A 40 -2.19 4.15 13.33
C LEU A 40 -2.19 3.02 14.37
N HIS A 41 -1.94 1.77 13.95
CA HIS A 41 -1.82 0.64 14.87
C HIS A 41 -0.67 0.79 15.85
N ASN A 42 0.52 1.20 15.36
CA ASN A 42 1.70 1.46 16.18
C ASN A 42 1.43 2.56 17.21
N GLU A 43 0.80 3.66 16.81
CA GLU A 43 0.43 4.77 17.70
C GLU A 43 -0.57 4.31 18.77
N THR A 44 -1.57 3.53 18.39
CA THR A 44 -2.63 3.06 19.30
C THR A 44 -2.12 2.05 20.32
N LEU A 45 -1.21 1.16 19.92
CA LEU A 45 -0.73 0.04 20.75
C LEU A 45 0.70 0.23 21.27
N SER A 46 1.31 1.40 21.02
CA SER A 46 2.73 1.66 21.30
C SER A 46 3.68 0.59 20.70
N ASP A 47 3.34 0.09 19.50
CA ASP A 47 4.14 -0.91 18.77
C ASP A 47 5.18 -0.23 17.85
N VAL A 48 6.25 -0.94 17.51
CA VAL A 48 7.32 -0.48 16.63
C VAL A 48 7.59 -1.49 15.53
N SER A 49 7.75 -1.02 14.29
CA SER A 49 7.57 -1.91 13.14
C SER A 49 8.37 -1.48 11.91
N ASN A 50 9.35 -2.30 11.49
CA ASN A 50 10.18 -2.03 10.29
C ASN A 50 10.12 -3.14 9.23
N GLY A 51 9.40 -4.24 9.48
CA GLY A 51 9.36 -5.40 8.60
C GLY A 51 8.29 -5.32 7.51
N PHE A 52 8.50 -6.09 6.44
CA PHE A 52 7.54 -6.28 5.33
C PHE A 52 7.44 -7.76 4.96
N ARG A 53 6.28 -8.22 4.49
CA ARG A 53 6.06 -9.56 3.92
C ARG A 53 5.50 -9.43 2.51
N GLY A 54 5.98 -10.26 1.58
CA GLY A 54 5.40 -10.35 0.25
C GLY A 54 4.04 -11.05 0.29
N ARG A 55 3.06 -10.52 -0.45
CA ARG A 55 1.77 -11.18 -0.63
C ARG A 55 1.32 -11.03 -2.08
N ARG A 56 0.89 -12.13 -2.69
CA ARG A 56 0.15 -12.11 -3.95
C ARG A 56 -1.33 -11.99 -3.66
N VAL A 57 -1.98 -11.02 -4.31
CA VAL A 57 -3.41 -10.78 -4.26
C VAL A 57 -3.94 -10.86 -5.68
N CYS A 58 -4.95 -11.68 -5.91
CA CYS A 58 -5.59 -11.85 -7.21
C CYS A 58 -6.98 -11.24 -7.12
N HIS A 59 -7.28 -10.22 -7.92
CA HIS A 59 -8.59 -9.57 -7.93
C HIS A 59 -8.92 -9.10 -9.35
N GLY A 60 -10.13 -9.40 -9.83
CA GLY A 60 -10.60 -9.03 -11.17
C GLY A 60 -9.69 -9.54 -12.32
N GLY A 61 -9.12 -10.73 -12.19
CA GLY A 61 -8.20 -11.32 -13.18
C GLY A 61 -6.80 -10.71 -13.21
N LYS A 62 -6.50 -9.75 -12.33
CA LYS A 62 -5.17 -9.13 -12.17
C LYS A 62 -4.49 -9.66 -10.92
N VAL A 63 -3.18 -9.86 -10.99
CA VAL A 63 -2.35 -10.32 -9.88
C VAL A 63 -1.46 -9.17 -9.41
N PHE A 64 -1.56 -8.80 -8.14
CA PHE A 64 -0.73 -7.79 -7.49
C PHE A 64 0.25 -8.44 -6.50
N GLU A 65 1.52 -8.14 -6.68
CA GLU A 65 2.58 -8.51 -5.73
C GLU A 65 2.82 -7.37 -4.75
N LEU A 66 2.23 -7.44 -3.56
CA LEU A 66 2.23 -6.38 -2.56
C LEU A 66 3.27 -6.62 -1.47
N ARG A 67 3.90 -5.55 -0.99
CA ARG A 67 4.74 -5.51 0.21
C ARG A 67 3.89 -5.12 1.41
N VAL A 68 3.37 -6.12 2.11
CA VAL A 68 2.51 -5.93 3.27
C VAL A 68 3.35 -5.59 4.51
N PRO A 69 3.04 -4.51 5.24
CA PRO A 69 3.76 -4.17 6.47
C PRO A 69 3.57 -5.23 7.57
N ARG A 70 4.63 -5.49 8.34
CA ARG A 70 4.59 -6.33 9.56
C ARG A 70 4.71 -5.44 10.79
N SER A 71 4.22 -5.93 11.93
CA SER A 71 4.60 -5.42 13.25
C SER A 71 5.62 -6.32 13.95
N ARG A 72 6.30 -5.80 14.99
CA ARG A 72 7.30 -6.56 15.75
C ARG A 72 6.70 -7.79 16.40
N ASN A 73 5.52 -7.62 16.99
CA ASN A 73 4.84 -8.67 17.75
C ASN A 73 3.85 -9.48 16.90
N SER A 74 3.84 -9.31 15.57
CA SER A 74 2.89 -9.95 14.64
C SER A 74 1.41 -9.69 14.93
N ASN A 75 1.09 -8.64 15.70
CA ASN A 75 -0.27 -8.23 16.05
C ASN A 75 -0.97 -7.39 14.98
N PHE A 76 -0.25 -7.02 13.91
CA PHE A 76 -0.78 -6.21 12.83
C PHE A 76 -1.15 -7.05 11.59
N TYR A 77 -2.44 -7.03 11.25
CA TYR A 77 -2.94 -7.50 9.97
C TYR A 77 -3.75 -6.38 9.29
N PRO A 78 -3.32 -5.88 8.11
CA PRO A 78 -4.02 -4.79 7.46
C PRO A 78 -5.45 -5.19 7.11
N MET A 79 -6.40 -4.29 7.39
CA MET A 79 -7.81 -4.51 7.09
C MET A 79 -8.06 -4.42 5.58
N LEU A 80 -7.31 -3.56 4.88
CA LEU A 80 -7.37 -3.44 3.42
C LEU A 80 -7.16 -4.79 2.69
N LEU A 81 -6.32 -5.68 3.23
CA LEU A 81 -6.13 -7.02 2.65
C LEU A 81 -7.35 -7.92 2.79
N GLY A 82 -8.19 -7.70 3.79
CA GLY A 82 -9.47 -8.40 3.95
C GLY A 82 -10.44 -8.05 2.84
N VAL A 83 -10.51 -6.75 2.48
CA VAL A 83 -11.36 -6.25 1.40
C VAL A 83 -10.93 -6.75 0.02
N LEU A 84 -9.63 -6.92 -0.19
CA LEU A 84 -9.08 -7.39 -1.48
C LEU A 84 -9.15 -8.92 -1.67
N LYS A 85 -9.68 -9.66 -0.69
CA LYS A 85 -9.70 -11.13 -0.70
C LYS A 85 -10.94 -11.72 -1.38
N ASP A 86 -11.89 -10.88 -1.78
CA ASP A 86 -13.09 -11.27 -2.56
C ASP A 86 -12.78 -11.40 -4.06
#